data_AF-A0A7L2QYU5-F1
#
_entry.id   AF-A0A7L2QYU5-F1
#
_cell.length_a   1.000
_cell.length_b   1.000
_cell.length_c   1.000
_cell.angle_alpha   90.00
_cell.angle_beta   90.00
_cell.angle_gamma   90.00
#
_symmetry.space_group_name_H-M   'P 1'
#
loop_
_entity.id
_entity.type
_entity.pdbx_description
1 polymer ?
#
loop_
_entity_poly.entity_id
_entity_poly.type
_entity_poly.pdbx_seq_one_letter_code
_entity_poly.pdbx_strand_id
1 'polypeptide(L)'
;MVREFELCPGRRVGGDQPCFIIAEIGQNHQGDLDIAKRMIRMAKDCGADCAKFQKSELEYKFNKKALERPYTSKHSWGKTYGEHKRHLEFSHDQYRELKKYAEEIGIFFTASGMDEMAVEFLHDLDVPFFKVGSGDTNNFPYLEKTAKKGRPMVISSGMQSMNTMRQVYQIVKPINPNFCF
;
A
#
# COMPACT_ATOMS: atom_id res chain seq x y z
N MET A 1 13.67 -24.86 4.18
CA MET A 1 14.56 -23.72 3.90
C MET A 1 13.74 -22.45 4.06
N VAL A 2 14.15 -21.55 4.95
CA VAL A 2 13.46 -20.26 5.12
C VAL A 2 13.72 -19.44 3.86
N ARG A 3 12.68 -18.82 3.28
CA ARG A 3 12.84 -17.98 2.09
C ARG A 3 13.38 -16.61 2.48
N GLU A 4 14.33 -16.13 1.69
CA GLU A 4 14.83 -14.76 1.75
C GLU A 4 14.76 -14.11 0.38
N PHE A 5 14.45 -12.82 0.35
CA PHE A 5 14.50 -12.01 -0.85
C PHE A 5 14.75 -10.54 -0.49
N GLU A 6 15.18 -9.75 -1.48
CA GLU A 6 15.35 -8.31 -1.34
C GLU A 6 13.99 -7.61 -1.52
N LEU A 7 13.52 -6.92 -0.47
CA LEU A 7 12.23 -6.22 -0.47
C LEU A 7 12.39 -4.76 -0.94
N CYS A 8 13.48 -4.12 -0.53
CA CYS A 8 13.88 -2.77 -0.95
C CYS A 8 15.38 -2.79 -1.27
N PRO A 9 15.91 -1.84 -2.07
CA PRO A 9 17.34 -1.76 -2.38
C PRO A 9 18.22 -1.85 -1.12
N GLY A 10 19.04 -2.90 -1.02
CA GLY A 10 19.92 -3.16 0.11
C GLY A 10 19.23 -3.71 1.37
N ARG A 11 17.92 -4.01 1.35
CA ARG A 11 17.16 -4.57 2.49
C ARG A 11 16.51 -5.89 2.14
N ARG A 12 17.06 -6.99 2.69
CA ARG A 12 16.51 -8.34 2.61
C ARG A 12 15.53 -8.62 3.75
N VAL A 13 14.58 -9.50 3.50
CA VAL A 13 13.60 -9.98 4.49
C VAL A 13 13.51 -11.50 4.48
N GLY A 14 13.09 -12.08 5.61
CA GLY A 14 13.02 -13.52 5.84
C GLY A 14 14.30 -14.10 6.46
N GLY A 15 14.30 -15.39 6.77
CA GLY A 15 15.47 -16.05 7.38
C GLY A 15 15.86 -15.42 8.71
N ASP A 16 17.16 -15.17 8.87
CA ASP A 16 17.76 -14.52 10.04
C ASP A 16 17.95 -13.00 9.85
N GLN A 17 17.35 -12.42 8.80
CA GLN A 17 17.40 -10.98 8.57
C GLN A 17 16.65 -10.22 9.67
N PRO A 18 17.09 -9.00 10.05
CA PRO A 18 16.34 -8.16 10.97
C PRO A 18 14.90 -7.94 10.50
N CYS A 19 13.98 -7.84 11.46
CA CYS A 19 12.58 -7.53 11.16
C CYS A 19 12.49 -6.20 10.41
N PHE A 20 11.75 -6.20 9.29
CA PHE A 20 11.50 -5.00 8.50
C PHE A 20 10.22 -4.32 8.99
N ILE A 21 10.34 -3.11 9.52
CA ILE A 21 9.25 -2.39 10.18
C ILE A 21 8.61 -1.41 9.21
N ILE A 22 7.33 -1.62 8.92
CA ILE A 22 6.50 -0.72 8.09
C ILE A 22 5.62 0.12 9.02
N ALA A 23 5.84 1.43 9.03
CA ALA A 23 4.95 2.40 9.67
C ALA A 23 3.76 2.72 8.74
N GLU A 24 2.58 2.17 9.05
CA GLU A 24 1.35 2.47 8.32
C GLU A 24 0.82 3.86 8.69
N ILE A 25 1.14 4.85 7.87
CA ILE A 25 0.53 6.19 7.93
C ILE A 25 -0.90 6.12 7.40
N GLY A 26 -1.13 5.33 6.34
CA GLY A 26 -2.45 5.13 5.76
C GLY A 26 -3.09 6.47 5.36
N GLN A 27 -4.23 6.79 5.97
CA GLN A 27 -4.93 8.07 5.79
C GLN A 27 -4.95 8.94 7.06
N ASN A 28 -4.06 8.67 8.04
CA ASN A 28 -4.00 9.41 9.30
C ASN A 28 -3.56 10.88 9.15
N HIS A 29 -3.03 11.23 7.99
CA HIS A 29 -2.60 12.57 7.61
C HIS A 29 -3.76 13.55 7.35
N GLN A 30 -5.02 13.08 7.34
CA GLN A 30 -6.20 13.94 7.22
C GLN A 30 -6.23 14.80 5.93
N GLY A 31 -5.65 14.32 4.83
CA GLY A 31 -5.54 15.09 3.59
C GLY A 31 -4.50 16.23 3.62
N ASP A 32 -3.75 16.39 4.72
CA ASP A 32 -2.76 17.45 4.90
C ASP A 32 -1.34 16.93 4.62
N LEU A 33 -0.67 17.58 3.68
CA LEU A 33 0.65 17.17 3.19
C LEU A 33 1.75 17.42 4.24
N ASP A 34 1.64 18.47 5.05
CA ASP A 34 2.61 18.77 6.09
C ASP A 34 2.46 17.83 7.28
N ILE A 35 1.24 17.42 7.63
CA ILE A 35 0.99 16.33 8.58
C ILE A 35 1.64 15.04 8.05
N ALA A 36 1.44 14.70 6.78
CA ALA A 36 2.05 13.51 6.17
C ALA A 36 3.59 13.54 6.25
N LYS A 37 4.25 14.65 5.90
CA LYS A 37 5.71 14.79 6.03
C LYS A 37 6.17 14.65 7.49
N ARG A 38 5.47 15.29 8.44
CA ARG A 38 5.77 15.12 9.88
C ARG A 38 5.65 13.67 10.33
N MET A 39 4.65 12.93 9.84
CA MET A 39 4.49 11.51 10.13
C MET A 39 5.61 10.65 9.52
N ILE A 40 6.03 10.93 8.29
CA ILE A 40 7.18 10.24 7.66
C ILE A 40 8.45 10.47 8.50
N ARG A 41 8.69 11.72 8.92
CA ARG A 41 9.83 12.06 9.78
C ARG A 41 9.78 11.31 11.11
N MET A 42 8.62 11.32 11.77
CA MET A 42 8.43 10.60 13.04
C MET A 42 8.68 9.10 12.88
N ALA A 43 8.18 8.48 11.80
CA ALA A 43 8.43 7.06 11.52
C ALA A 43 9.93 6.75 11.43
N LYS A 44 10.68 7.63 10.74
CA LYS A 44 12.14 7.52 10.64
C LYS A 44 12.82 7.68 12.01
N ASP A 45 12.44 8.69 12.78
CA ASP A 45 13.03 8.96 14.10
C ASP A 45 12.74 7.82 15.09
N CYS A 46 11.60 7.12 14.95
CA CYS A 46 11.28 5.91 15.71
C CYS A 46 11.97 4.63 15.21
N GLY A 47 12.74 4.69 14.11
CA GLY A 47 13.50 3.56 13.59
C GLY A 47 12.72 2.63 12.64
N ALA A 48 11.60 3.08 12.04
CA ALA A 48 10.93 2.31 11.00
C ALA A 48 11.76 2.26 9.71
N ASP A 49 11.71 1.13 8.99
CA ASP A 49 12.38 0.98 7.70
C ASP A 49 11.59 1.68 6.58
N CYS A 50 10.26 1.68 6.65
CA CYS A 50 9.38 2.17 5.59
C CYS A 50 8.16 2.93 6.12
N ALA A 51 7.87 4.10 5.52
CA ALA A 51 6.61 4.80 5.67
C ALA A 51 5.63 4.37 4.57
N LYS A 52 4.42 3.94 4.97
CA LYS A 52 3.41 3.40 4.04
C LYS A 52 2.10 4.18 4.05
N PHE A 53 1.59 4.46 2.86
CA PHE A 53 0.31 5.14 2.61
C PHE A 53 -0.73 4.20 1.96
N GLN A 54 -1.88 4.74 1.56
CA GLN A 54 -2.91 4.05 0.79
C GLN A 54 -3.30 4.88 -0.43
N LYS A 55 -3.12 4.33 -1.62
CA LYS A 55 -3.50 4.97 -2.89
C LYS A 55 -4.76 4.30 -3.44
N SER A 56 -5.76 5.10 -3.78
CA SER A 56 -6.94 4.65 -4.53
C SER A 56 -7.22 5.61 -5.69
N GLU A 57 -7.60 5.10 -6.85
CA GLU A 57 -8.33 5.85 -7.86
C GLU A 57 -9.83 5.60 -7.65
N LEU A 58 -10.51 6.56 -7.01
CA LEU A 58 -11.81 6.30 -6.39
C LEU A 58 -12.89 5.82 -7.35
N GLU A 59 -12.91 6.33 -8.58
CA GLU A 59 -13.89 5.95 -9.60
C GLU A 59 -13.63 4.53 -10.17
N TYR A 60 -12.41 4.00 -10.02
CA TYR A 60 -12.07 2.61 -10.37
C TYR A 60 -12.32 1.66 -9.21
N LYS A 61 -12.11 2.14 -7.98
CA LYS A 61 -12.28 1.34 -6.77
C LYS A 61 -13.74 1.18 -6.34
N PHE A 62 -14.54 2.23 -6.50
CA PHE A 62 -15.90 2.28 -5.97
C PHE A 62 -16.91 2.53 -7.08
N ASN A 63 -18.04 1.83 -7.00
CA ASN A 63 -19.19 2.21 -7.80
C ASN A 63 -19.85 3.49 -7.27
N LYS A 64 -20.65 4.14 -8.12
CA LYS A 64 -21.38 5.38 -7.80
C LYS A 64 -22.16 5.29 -6.49
N LYS A 65 -22.89 4.19 -6.26
CA LYS A 65 -23.68 3.98 -5.05
C LYS A 65 -22.81 3.99 -3.78
N ALA A 66 -21.62 3.42 -3.83
CA ALA A 66 -20.69 3.42 -2.70
C ALA A 66 -20.13 4.83 -2.42
N LEU A 67 -19.83 5.60 -3.46
CA LEU A 67 -19.34 6.98 -3.33
C LEU A 67 -20.42 7.93 -2.82
N GLU A 68 -21.68 7.76 -3.24
CA GLU A 68 -22.82 8.60 -2.83
C GLU A 68 -23.41 8.20 -1.47
N ARG A 69 -22.96 7.07 -0.89
CA ARG A 69 -23.45 6.61 0.41
C ARG A 69 -23.26 7.69 1.48
N PRO A 70 -24.31 8.07 2.23
CA PRO A 70 -24.19 9.00 3.36
C PRO A 70 -23.14 8.52 4.36
N TYR A 71 -22.31 9.45 4.85
CA TYR A 71 -21.27 9.14 5.82
C TYR A 71 -21.33 10.10 7.01
N THR A 72 -22.03 9.66 8.06
CA THR A 72 -22.45 10.49 9.20
C THR A 72 -21.52 10.40 10.42
N SER A 73 -20.29 9.90 10.22
CA SER A 73 -19.29 9.86 11.28
C SER A 73 -18.91 11.28 11.73
N LYS A 74 -18.67 11.49 13.03
CA LYS A 74 -18.10 12.74 13.56
C LYS A 74 -16.69 13.04 13.05
N HIS A 75 -16.02 12.04 12.48
CA HIS A 75 -14.70 12.13 11.84
C HIS A 75 -14.80 12.17 10.31
N SER A 76 -16.00 12.41 9.77
CA SER A 76 -16.19 12.56 8.34
C SER A 76 -15.63 13.89 7.85
N TRP A 77 -15.06 13.87 6.65
CA TRP A 77 -14.58 15.06 5.93
C TRP A 77 -15.55 15.48 4.82
N GLY A 78 -16.79 15.00 4.88
CA GLY A 78 -17.83 15.25 3.88
C GLY A 78 -19.17 14.63 4.25
N LYS A 79 -20.21 14.88 3.45
CA LYS A 79 -21.55 14.33 3.63
C LYS A 79 -21.66 12.89 3.12
N THR A 80 -20.85 12.54 2.13
CA THR A 80 -20.82 11.22 1.50
C THR A 80 -19.48 10.52 1.71
N TYR A 81 -19.46 9.19 1.58
CA TYR A 81 -18.23 8.42 1.69
C TYR A 81 -17.22 8.81 0.60
N GLY A 82 -17.70 9.16 -0.59
CA GLY A 82 -16.87 9.67 -1.68
C GLY A 82 -16.25 11.03 -1.36
N GLU A 83 -16.99 11.99 -0.77
CA GLU A 83 -16.42 13.27 -0.33
C GLU A 83 -15.33 13.06 0.72
N HIS A 84 -15.59 12.23 1.73
CA HIS A 84 -14.60 11.88 2.74
C HIS A 84 -13.35 11.24 2.13
N LYS A 85 -13.51 10.31 1.17
CA LYS A 85 -12.37 9.69 0.50
C LYS A 85 -11.59 10.65 -0.39
N ARG A 86 -12.26 11.53 -1.14
CA ARG A 86 -11.61 12.56 -1.96
C ARG A 86 -10.79 13.53 -1.12
N HIS A 87 -11.28 13.90 0.07
CA HIS A 87 -10.52 14.75 0.99
C HIS A 87 -9.22 14.08 1.46
N LEU A 88 -9.25 12.77 1.71
CA LEU A 88 -8.10 12.01 2.22
C LEU A 88 -7.16 11.49 1.13
N GLU A 89 -7.56 11.52 -0.14
CA GLU A 89 -6.78 10.95 -1.23
C GLU A 89 -5.81 12.00 -1.79
N PHE A 90 -4.51 11.76 -1.65
CA PHE A 90 -3.50 12.61 -2.26
C PHE A 90 -3.47 12.45 -3.78
N SER A 91 -3.20 13.56 -4.47
CA SER A 91 -2.89 13.57 -5.90
C SER A 91 -1.57 12.85 -6.19
N HIS A 92 -1.37 12.48 -7.45
CA HIS A 92 -0.12 11.85 -7.89
C HIS A 92 1.12 12.71 -7.61
N ASP A 93 1.00 14.03 -7.76
CA ASP A 93 2.10 14.97 -7.48
C ASP A 93 2.43 15.05 -5.99
N GLN A 94 1.41 15.03 -5.13
CA GLN A 94 1.63 14.93 -3.68
C GLN A 94 2.31 13.62 -3.29
N TYR A 95 1.97 12.49 -3.93
CA TYR A 95 2.67 11.22 -3.74
C TYR A 95 4.14 11.29 -4.18
N ARG A 96 4.44 11.94 -5.31
CA ARG A 96 5.81 12.18 -5.76
C ARG A 96 6.58 13.04 -4.76
N GLU A 97 5.96 14.09 -4.24
CA GLU A 97 6.55 14.96 -3.23
C GLU A 97 6.84 14.21 -1.92
N LEU A 98 5.91 13.37 -1.45
CA LEU A 98 6.11 12.56 -0.24
C LEU A 98 7.19 11.49 -0.43
N LYS A 99 7.25 10.83 -1.58
CA LYS A 99 8.32 9.88 -1.91
C LYS A 99 9.68 10.58 -1.90
N LYS A 100 9.79 11.73 -2.57
CA LYS A 100 11.03 12.53 -2.60
C LYS A 100 11.46 12.93 -1.19
N TYR A 101 10.52 13.41 -0.36
CA TYR A 101 10.82 13.77 1.02
C TYR A 101 11.30 12.56 1.85
N ALA A 102 10.68 11.40 1.68
CA ALA A 102 11.10 10.16 2.35
C ALA A 102 12.53 9.74 1.94
N GLU A 103 12.86 9.86 0.66
CA GLU A 103 14.21 9.61 0.13
C GLU A 103 15.24 10.59 0.73
N GLU A 104 14.93 11.88 0.78
CA GLU A 104 15.81 12.93 1.35
C GLU A 104 16.18 12.66 2.81
N ILE A 105 15.27 12.07 3.60
CA ILE A 105 15.52 11.74 5.01
C ILE A 105 15.91 10.27 5.25
N GLY A 106 16.04 9.49 4.18
CA GLY A 106 16.54 8.11 4.22
C GLY A 106 15.58 7.10 4.85
N ILE A 107 14.28 7.14 4.52
CA ILE A 107 13.29 6.10 4.84
C ILE A 107 12.64 5.59 3.55
N PHE A 108 12.37 4.29 3.44
CA PHE A 108 11.66 3.76 2.27
C PHE A 108 10.22 4.25 2.24
N PHE A 109 9.69 4.46 1.04
CA PHE A 109 8.32 4.91 0.81
C PHE A 109 7.56 3.87 -0.01
N THR A 110 6.33 3.56 0.38
CA THR A 110 5.40 2.79 -0.45
C THR A 110 3.95 3.15 -0.14
N ALA A 111 3.01 2.56 -0.87
CA ALA A 111 1.60 2.57 -0.53
C ALA A 111 0.94 1.23 -0.84
N SER A 112 -0.20 0.97 -0.20
CA SER A 112 -1.14 -0.03 -0.69
C SER A 112 -1.86 0.51 -1.93
N GLY A 113 -1.71 -0.14 -3.08
CA GLY A 113 -2.51 0.16 -4.27
C GLY A 113 -3.86 -0.51 -4.14
N MET A 114 -4.93 0.25 -3.95
CA MET A 114 -6.24 -0.30 -3.57
C MET A 114 -7.18 -0.57 -4.76
N ASP A 115 -6.64 -0.46 -5.97
CA ASP A 115 -7.25 -0.79 -7.25
C ASP A 115 -6.12 -0.90 -8.29
N GLU A 116 -6.45 -1.36 -9.50
CA GLU A 116 -5.45 -1.58 -10.55
C GLU A 116 -4.77 -0.28 -10.99
N MET A 117 -5.50 0.83 -11.11
CA MET A 117 -4.93 2.11 -11.54
C MET A 117 -3.99 2.71 -10.50
N ALA A 118 -4.32 2.53 -9.21
CA ALA A 118 -3.41 2.85 -8.13
C ALA A 118 -2.11 2.03 -8.19
N VAL A 119 -2.18 0.74 -8.54
CA VAL A 119 -0.98 -0.10 -8.73
C VAL A 119 -0.15 0.36 -9.93
N GLU A 120 -0.78 0.74 -11.05
CA GLU A 120 -0.09 1.33 -12.20
C GLU A 120 0.67 2.60 -11.79
N PHE A 121 0.00 3.52 -11.10
CA PHE A 121 0.64 4.73 -10.59
C PHE A 121 1.81 4.41 -9.66
N LEU A 122 1.65 3.45 -8.73
CA LEU A 122 2.73 3.08 -7.81
C LEU A 122 3.90 2.41 -8.53
N HIS A 123 3.65 1.70 -9.63
CA HIS A 123 4.69 1.16 -10.47
C HIS A 123 5.51 2.28 -11.13
N ASP A 124 4.83 3.29 -11.68
CA ASP A 124 5.44 4.47 -12.31
C ASP A 124 6.15 5.37 -11.29
N LEU A 125 5.62 5.44 -10.06
CA LEU A 125 6.25 6.13 -8.93
C LEU A 125 7.54 5.43 -8.46
N ASP A 126 7.81 4.22 -8.95
CA ASP A 126 8.98 3.41 -8.61
C ASP A 126 9.08 3.07 -7.12
N VAL A 127 7.97 2.59 -6.52
CA VAL A 127 7.99 2.07 -5.14
C VAL A 127 8.77 0.75 -5.08
N PRO A 128 9.49 0.44 -3.99
CA PRO A 128 10.34 -0.75 -3.91
C PRO A 128 9.54 -2.06 -3.90
N PHE A 129 8.32 -2.05 -3.39
CA PHE A 129 7.43 -3.21 -3.34
C PHE A 129 5.96 -2.79 -3.32
N PHE A 130 5.07 -3.70 -3.74
CA PHE A 130 3.63 -3.51 -3.64
C PHE A 130 3.09 -4.07 -2.33
N LYS A 131 2.27 -3.28 -1.63
CA LYS A 131 1.45 -3.78 -0.53
C LYS A 131 0.05 -4.10 -1.04
N VAL A 132 -0.41 -5.33 -0.81
CA VAL A 132 -1.80 -5.74 -1.05
C VAL A 132 -2.56 -5.79 0.27
N GLY A 133 -3.62 -5.01 0.40
CA GLY A 133 -4.48 -5.00 1.59
C GLY A 133 -5.33 -6.27 1.68
N SER A 134 -5.69 -6.66 2.90
CA SER A 134 -6.55 -7.85 3.14
C SER A 134 -7.89 -7.86 2.41
N GLY A 135 -8.44 -6.67 2.13
CA GLY A 135 -9.69 -6.52 1.37
C GLY A 135 -9.56 -6.91 -0.10
N ASP A 136 -8.34 -6.94 -0.63
CA ASP A 136 -8.04 -7.23 -2.03
C ASP A 136 -7.33 -8.59 -2.21
N THR A 137 -7.07 -9.32 -1.13
CA THR A 137 -6.34 -10.60 -1.18
C THR A 137 -7.11 -11.71 -1.89
N ASN A 138 -8.43 -11.63 -1.96
CA ASN A 138 -9.26 -12.53 -2.77
C ASN A 138 -9.58 -11.96 -4.17
N ASN A 139 -9.02 -10.81 -4.53
CA ASN A 139 -9.13 -10.24 -5.87
C ASN A 139 -8.05 -10.84 -6.77
N PHE A 140 -8.31 -12.05 -7.27
CA PHE A 140 -7.33 -12.82 -8.05
C PHE A 140 -6.86 -12.13 -9.34
N PRO A 141 -7.72 -11.49 -10.15
CA PRO A 141 -7.26 -10.76 -11.33
C PRO A 141 -6.31 -9.60 -10.99
N TYR A 142 -6.61 -8.85 -9.92
CA TYR A 142 -5.75 -7.79 -9.41
C TYR A 142 -4.39 -8.34 -8.95
N LEU A 143 -4.37 -9.45 -8.22
CA LEU A 143 -3.15 -10.10 -7.76
C LEU A 143 -2.27 -10.55 -8.93
N GLU A 144 -2.87 -11.17 -9.94
CA GLU A 144 -2.16 -11.63 -11.13
C GLU A 144 -1.51 -10.47 -11.89
N LYS A 145 -2.26 -9.38 -12.12
CA LYS A 145 -1.76 -8.16 -12.77
C LYS A 145 -0.64 -7.50 -11.96
N THR A 146 -0.81 -7.38 -10.65
CA THR A 146 0.20 -6.81 -9.75
C THR A 146 1.47 -7.66 -9.75
N ALA A 147 1.36 -8.99 -9.73
CA ALA A 147 2.50 -9.90 -9.78
C ALA A 147 3.31 -9.76 -11.08
N LYS A 148 2.64 -9.57 -12.22
CA LYS A 148 3.28 -9.39 -13.53
C LYS A 148 4.14 -8.12 -13.64
N LYS A 149 3.98 -7.15 -12.74
CA LYS A 149 4.84 -5.96 -12.65
C LYS A 149 6.25 -6.25 -12.13
N GLY A 150 6.49 -7.45 -11.59
CA GLY A 150 7.84 -7.94 -11.26
C GLY A 150 8.49 -7.34 -10.01
N ARG A 151 7.82 -6.43 -9.28
CA ARG A 151 8.30 -5.91 -8.00
C ARG A 151 7.92 -6.83 -6.85
N PRO A 152 8.70 -6.89 -5.76
CA PRO A 152 8.31 -7.65 -4.58
C PRO A 152 6.90 -7.31 -4.05
N MET A 153 6.24 -8.26 -3.40
CA MET A 153 4.88 -8.09 -2.89
C MET A 153 4.74 -8.47 -1.42
N VAL A 154 3.99 -7.67 -0.66
CA VAL A 154 3.62 -7.96 0.74
C VAL A 154 2.10 -8.06 0.82
N ILE A 155 1.57 -9.27 0.97
CA ILE A 155 0.14 -9.58 0.77
C ILE A 155 -0.51 -9.95 2.10
N SER A 156 -1.32 -9.05 2.68
CA SER A 156 -1.95 -9.37 3.98
C SER A 156 -3.01 -10.47 3.84
N SER A 157 -3.17 -11.31 4.86
CA SER A 157 -4.07 -12.49 4.84
C SER A 157 -5.32 -12.36 5.71
N GLY A 158 -5.52 -11.22 6.38
CA GLY A 158 -6.72 -10.96 7.19
C GLY A 158 -8.02 -11.18 6.40
N MET A 159 -9.06 -11.67 7.08
CA MET A 159 -10.37 -12.04 6.49
C MET A 159 -10.33 -13.21 5.49
N GLN A 160 -9.18 -13.86 5.27
CA GLN A 160 -9.05 -14.94 4.29
C GLN A 160 -8.97 -16.32 4.96
N SER A 161 -9.56 -17.31 4.30
CA SER A 161 -9.40 -18.71 4.68
C SER A 161 -8.06 -19.27 4.19
N MET A 162 -7.59 -20.36 4.79
CA MET A 162 -6.41 -21.07 4.28
C MET A 162 -6.60 -21.59 2.86
N ASN A 163 -7.83 -21.92 2.45
CA ASN A 163 -8.13 -22.31 1.06
C ASN A 163 -7.88 -21.14 0.11
N THR A 164 -8.34 -19.95 0.46
CA THR A 164 -8.09 -18.73 -0.30
C THR A 164 -6.60 -18.43 -0.38
N MET A 165 -5.87 -18.53 0.73
CA MET A 165 -4.42 -18.29 0.74
C MET A 165 -3.65 -19.29 -0.12
N ARG A 166 -4.10 -20.55 -0.22
CA ARG A 166 -3.52 -21.52 -1.17
C ARG A 166 -3.74 -21.07 -2.61
N GLN A 167 -4.93 -20.58 -2.96
CA GLN A 167 -5.20 -20.05 -4.30
C GLN A 167 -4.30 -18.85 -4.61
N VAL A 168 -4.20 -17.90 -3.68
CA VAL A 168 -3.28 -16.75 -3.80
C VAL A 168 -1.84 -17.21 -4.06
N TYR A 169 -1.36 -18.18 -3.29
CA TYR A 169 0.00 -18.73 -3.50
C TYR A 169 0.16 -19.34 -4.88
N GLN A 170 -0.81 -20.13 -5.36
CA GLN A 170 -0.72 -20.78 -6.68
C GLN A 170 -0.81 -19.78 -7.84
N ILE A 171 -1.49 -18.65 -7.65
CA ILE A 171 -1.57 -17.58 -8.66
C ILE A 171 -0.27 -16.77 -8.68
N VAL A 172 0.19 -16.31 -7.50
CA VAL A 172 1.30 -15.36 -7.42
C VAL A 172 2.65 -16.05 -7.64
N LYS A 173 2.88 -17.22 -7.04
CA LYS A 173 4.21 -17.86 -7.02
C LYS A 173 4.83 -18.13 -8.40
N PRO A 174 4.09 -18.63 -9.40
CA PRO A 174 4.64 -18.88 -10.74
C PRO A 174 5.02 -17.59 -11.48
N ILE A 175 4.39 -16.46 -11.15
CA ILE A 175 4.57 -15.18 -11.83
C ILE A 175 5.67 -14.37 -11.13
N ASN A 176 5.61 -14.29 -9.81
CA ASN A 176 6.51 -13.50 -8.99
C ASN A 176 6.92 -14.30 -7.75
N PRO A 177 8.17 -14.76 -7.67
CA PRO A 177 8.63 -15.56 -6.54
C PRO A 177 8.94 -14.75 -5.28
N ASN A 178 9.03 -13.42 -5.39
CA ASN A 178 9.47 -12.49 -4.34
C ASN A 178 8.27 -11.88 -3.61
N PHE A 179 7.61 -12.68 -2.79
CA PHE A 179 6.48 -12.20 -1.99
C PHE A 179 6.43 -12.86 -0.62
N CYS A 180 5.77 -12.20 0.31
CA CYS A 180 5.39 -12.73 1.62
C CYS A 180 3.90 -12.47 1.92
N PHE A 181 3.41 -13.19 2.93
CA PHE A 181 2.07 -13.02 3.50
C PHE A 181 2.14 -12.39 4.88
#